data_AF-A0A2D2D3C1-F1
#
_entry.id   AF-A0A2D2D3C1-F1
#
_cell.length_a   1.000
_cell.length_b   1.000
_cell.length_c   1.000
_cell.angle_alpha   90.00
_cell.angle_beta   90.00
_cell.angle_gamma   90.00
#
_symmetry.space_group_name_H-M   'P 1'
#
loop_
_entity.id
_entity.type
_entity.pdbx_description
1 polymer ?
#
loop_
_entity_poly.entity_id
_entity_poly.type
_entity_poly.pdbx_seq_one_letter_code
_entity_poly.pdbx_strand_id
1 'polypeptide(L)'
;MRGIVLSVLGSVMLASSVQAAPRESAGTPEAGRYDGAWVFEARVTVGSCPGLLPGSIEIRGDLLVGTQAAAAAFAAGRMAHWGYVESDGAIMTRFTSQDGHVARAHGQLRGNSGSGAWSSSTDKCGGTWRAQRGGAQRAGR
;
A
#
# COMPACT_ATOMS: atom_id res chain seq x y z
N MET A 1 46.23 11.94 71.43
CA MET A 1 46.66 11.82 70.02
C MET A 1 46.13 10.52 69.46
N ARG A 2 45.40 10.57 68.33
CA ARG A 2 45.07 9.49 67.38
C ARG A 2 44.25 8.29 67.95
N GLY A 3 43.20 7.78 67.32
CA GLY A 3 42.94 7.74 65.89
C GLY A 3 41.46 7.54 65.52
N ILE A 4 41.19 7.97 64.29
CA ILE A 4 39.95 7.85 63.53
C ILE A 4 39.81 6.39 63.06
N VAL A 5 38.63 5.79 63.21
CA VAL A 5 38.27 4.57 62.48
C VAL A 5 36.98 4.84 61.71
N LEU A 6 37.15 4.96 60.39
CA LEU A 6 36.11 4.91 59.35
C LEU A 6 35.50 3.51 59.31
N SER A 7 34.18 3.39 59.10
CA SER A 7 33.56 2.14 58.61
C SER A 7 32.32 2.42 57.77
N VAL A 8 32.60 2.55 56.47
CA VAL A 8 31.94 2.00 55.26
C VAL A 8 30.41 1.87 55.20
N LEU A 9 29.84 2.60 54.22
CA LEU A 9 28.51 2.45 53.62
C LEU A 9 28.32 1.09 52.93
N GLY A 10 27.21 0.40 53.20
CA GLY A 10 26.75 -0.76 52.44
C GLY A 10 25.52 -0.43 51.60
N SER A 11 25.66 -0.44 50.27
CA SER A 11 24.55 -0.30 49.31
C SER A 11 24.12 -1.68 48.82
N VAL A 12 22.84 -2.03 49.01
CA VAL A 12 22.23 -3.26 48.48
C VAL A 12 21.66 -2.96 47.09
N MET A 13 22.23 -3.56 46.04
CA MET A 13 21.65 -3.50 44.68
C MET A 13 20.68 -4.67 44.48
N LEU A 14 19.41 -4.36 44.23
CA LEU A 14 18.38 -5.30 43.80
C LEU A 14 18.50 -5.51 42.28
N ALA A 15 18.95 -6.69 41.86
CA ALA A 15 18.97 -7.08 40.46
C ALA A 15 17.54 -7.42 39.98
N SER A 16 16.98 -6.57 39.14
CA SER A 16 15.71 -6.84 38.44
C SER A 16 15.99 -7.62 37.16
N SER A 17 15.58 -8.89 37.11
CA SER A 17 15.65 -9.73 35.92
C SER A 17 14.56 -9.31 34.92
N VAL A 18 14.93 -8.55 33.89
CA VAL A 18 14.09 -8.24 32.74
C VAL A 18 13.89 -9.52 31.93
N GLN A 19 12.68 -10.10 31.98
CA GLN A 19 12.27 -11.16 31.06
C GLN A 19 11.99 -10.53 29.69
N ALA A 20 12.83 -10.87 28.70
CA ALA A 20 12.59 -10.53 27.31
C ALA A 20 11.41 -11.33 26.78
N ALA A 21 10.33 -10.65 26.39
CA ALA A 21 9.19 -11.27 25.71
C ALA A 21 9.63 -11.89 24.37
N PRO A 22 8.98 -12.98 23.91
CA PRO A 22 9.25 -13.56 22.59
C PRO A 22 9.00 -12.49 21.53
N ARG A 23 10.03 -12.18 20.74
CA ARG A 23 9.84 -11.41 19.51
C ARG A 23 9.10 -12.32 18.54
N GLU A 24 7.83 -12.03 18.34
CA GLU A 24 7.03 -12.57 17.25
C GLU A 24 7.82 -12.32 15.97
N SER A 25 8.28 -13.40 15.34
CA SER A 25 9.02 -13.31 14.08
C SER A 25 8.04 -12.85 13.01
N ALA A 26 7.99 -11.54 12.78
CA ALA A 26 7.39 -10.97 11.59
C ALA A 26 8.16 -11.53 10.40
N GLY A 27 7.62 -12.58 9.77
CA GLY A 27 8.19 -13.17 8.57
C GLY A 27 8.44 -12.08 7.54
N THR A 28 9.65 -12.03 7.00
CA THR A 28 10.03 -11.07 5.96
C THR A 28 8.97 -11.13 4.86
N PRO A 29 8.36 -9.99 4.49
CA PRO A 29 7.38 -10.03 3.43
C PRO A 29 8.08 -10.47 2.14
N GLU A 30 7.51 -11.48 1.51
CA GLU A 30 8.03 -12.04 0.26
C GLU A 30 7.83 -11.03 -0.86
N ALA A 31 8.90 -10.69 -1.57
CA ALA A 31 8.83 -9.86 -2.77
C ALA A 31 7.86 -10.49 -3.77
N GLY A 32 6.98 -9.68 -4.37
CA GLY A 32 5.96 -10.18 -5.29
C GLY A 32 4.76 -10.87 -4.63
N ARG A 33 4.60 -10.79 -3.31
CA ARG A 33 3.39 -11.26 -2.58
C ARG A 33 2.08 -10.75 -3.21
N TYR A 34 2.10 -9.57 -3.80
CA TYR A 34 0.93 -8.92 -4.38
C TYR A 34 0.84 -9.03 -5.91
N ASP A 35 1.76 -9.78 -6.54
CA ASP A 35 1.85 -9.91 -8.00
C ASP A 35 0.61 -10.58 -8.62
N GLY A 36 0.31 -10.17 -9.85
CA GLY A 36 -0.80 -10.69 -10.66
C GLY A 36 -1.88 -9.65 -10.93
N ALA A 37 -3.01 -10.13 -11.47
CA ALA A 37 -4.11 -9.29 -11.90
C ALA A 37 -5.07 -8.96 -10.74
N TRP A 38 -5.48 -7.70 -10.68
CA TRP A 38 -6.44 -7.17 -9.70
C TRP A 38 -7.55 -6.42 -10.41
N VAL A 39 -8.80 -6.68 -10.00
CA VAL A 39 -9.94 -5.85 -10.38
C VAL A 39 -10.03 -4.70 -9.38
N PHE A 40 -10.23 -3.50 -9.90
CA PHE A 40 -10.25 -2.25 -9.15
C PHE A 40 -11.60 -1.57 -9.36
N GLU A 41 -12.31 -1.29 -8.27
CA GLU A 41 -13.60 -0.63 -8.28
C GLU A 41 -13.48 0.71 -7.56
N ALA A 42 -13.54 1.79 -8.32
CA ALA A 42 -13.53 3.15 -7.79
C ALA A 42 -14.96 3.66 -7.59
N ARG A 43 -15.22 4.21 -6.41
CA ARG A 43 -16.47 4.91 -6.07
C ARG A 43 -16.16 6.39 -5.87
N VAL A 44 -16.86 7.24 -6.61
CA VAL A 44 -16.85 8.70 -6.41
C VAL A 44 -17.69 9.02 -5.17
N THR A 45 -17.12 9.78 -4.24
CA THR A 45 -17.86 10.33 -3.08
C THR A 45 -17.75 11.86 -3.00
N VAL A 46 -16.86 12.45 -3.79
CA VAL A 46 -16.66 13.90 -3.92
C VAL A 46 -16.62 14.25 -5.41
N GLY A 47 -17.42 15.25 -5.81
CA GLY A 47 -17.52 15.70 -7.20
C GLY A 47 -18.37 14.78 -8.09
N SER A 48 -18.22 14.90 -9.41
CA SER A 48 -18.98 14.13 -10.41
C SER A 48 -18.09 13.78 -11.61
N CYS A 49 -17.15 12.87 -11.40
CA CYS A 49 -16.17 12.47 -12.42
C CYS A 49 -16.19 10.95 -12.65
N PRO A 50 -16.73 10.47 -13.78
CA PRO A 50 -16.59 9.08 -14.16
C PRO A 50 -15.21 8.79 -14.77
N GLY A 51 -14.68 7.59 -14.56
CA GLY A 51 -13.63 7.02 -15.42
C GLY A 51 -12.19 7.49 -15.17
N LEU A 52 -11.86 8.05 -13.99
CA LEU A 52 -10.51 8.52 -13.68
C LEU A 52 -9.52 7.44 -13.20
N LEU A 53 -10.02 6.28 -12.78
CA LEU A 53 -9.22 5.12 -12.38
C LEU A 53 -9.53 3.95 -13.32
N PRO A 54 -8.56 3.08 -13.62
CA PRO A 54 -8.81 1.89 -14.42
C PRO A 54 -9.64 0.87 -13.62
N GLY A 55 -10.44 0.05 -14.32
CA GLY A 55 -11.19 -1.05 -13.70
C GLY A 55 -10.34 -2.27 -13.33
N SER A 56 -9.08 -2.31 -13.75
CA SER A 56 -8.14 -3.38 -13.41
C SER A 56 -6.68 -2.90 -13.47
N ILE A 57 -5.83 -3.51 -12.66
CA ILE A 57 -4.38 -3.30 -12.64
C ILE A 57 -3.65 -4.64 -12.63
N GLU A 58 -2.38 -4.63 -13.02
CA GLU A 58 -1.47 -5.77 -12.85
C GLU A 58 -0.26 -5.30 -12.03
N ILE A 59 0.11 -6.11 -11.04
CA ILE A 59 1.31 -5.92 -10.23
C ILE A 59 2.34 -6.97 -10.64
N ARG A 60 3.59 -6.55 -10.83
CA ARG A 60 4.70 -7.45 -11.17
C ARG A 60 5.97 -6.94 -10.51
N GLY A 61 6.60 -7.77 -9.67
CA GLY A 61 7.77 -7.37 -8.90
C GLY A 61 7.51 -6.10 -8.09
N ASP A 62 6.35 -6.05 -7.42
CA ASP A 62 5.90 -4.93 -6.57
C ASP A 62 5.63 -3.61 -7.31
N LEU A 63 5.70 -3.59 -8.65
CA LEU A 63 5.40 -2.43 -9.49
C LEU A 63 4.05 -2.59 -10.19
N LEU A 64 3.32 -1.49 -10.33
CA LEU A 64 2.15 -1.45 -11.20
C LEU A 64 2.61 -1.34 -12.64
N VAL A 65 2.46 -2.45 -13.38
CA VAL A 65 2.79 -2.52 -14.81
C VAL A 65 1.57 -2.28 -15.70
N GLY A 66 0.37 -2.26 -15.12
CA GLY A 66 -0.91 -2.10 -15.83
C GLY A 66 -1.33 -3.39 -16.52
N THR A 67 -2.64 -3.64 -16.65
CA THR A 67 -3.14 -4.83 -17.38
C THR A 67 -2.85 -4.72 -18.87
N GLN A 68 -2.98 -5.82 -19.63
CA GLN A 68 -2.88 -5.75 -21.10
C GLN A 68 -3.82 -4.70 -21.73
N ALA A 69 -5.00 -4.47 -21.15
CA ALA A 69 -5.90 -3.40 -21.57
C ALA A 69 -5.37 -2.00 -21.20
N ALA A 70 -4.77 -1.83 -20.02
CA ALA A 70 -4.10 -0.59 -19.63
C ALA A 70 -2.80 -0.35 -20.43
N ALA A 71 -2.07 -1.41 -20.78
CA ALA A 71 -0.90 -1.38 -21.65
C ALA A 71 -1.31 -1.04 -23.09
N ALA A 72 -2.45 -1.53 -23.57
CA ALA A 72 -3.02 -1.11 -24.86
C ALA A 72 -3.52 0.34 -24.83
N ALA A 73 -4.09 0.80 -23.71
CA ALA A 73 -4.42 2.22 -23.51
C ALA A 73 -3.15 3.09 -23.45
N PHE A 74 -2.10 2.64 -22.78
CA PHE A 74 -0.80 3.31 -22.72
C PHE A 74 -0.13 3.35 -24.10
N ALA A 75 -0.08 2.23 -24.81
CA ALA A 75 0.46 2.14 -26.17
C ALA A 75 -0.34 2.98 -27.17
N ALA A 76 -1.64 3.18 -26.91
CA ALA A 76 -2.49 4.10 -27.67
C ALA A 76 -2.44 5.56 -27.16
N GLY A 77 -1.57 5.88 -26.18
CA GLY A 77 -1.43 7.21 -25.60
C GLY A 77 -2.62 7.69 -24.76
N ARG A 78 -3.56 6.80 -24.45
CA ARG A 78 -4.84 7.12 -23.78
C ARG A 78 -4.71 7.26 -22.26
N MET A 79 -3.74 6.58 -21.65
CA MET A 79 -3.53 6.62 -20.19
C MET A 79 -2.11 6.19 -19.81
N ALA A 80 -1.42 7.04 -19.04
CA ALA A 80 -0.17 6.71 -18.37
C ALA A 80 -0.43 6.34 -16.90
N HIS A 81 0.22 5.28 -16.43
CA HIS A 81 0.14 4.85 -15.04
C HIS A 81 1.52 4.64 -14.45
N TRP A 82 1.63 4.90 -13.15
CA TRP A 82 2.77 4.56 -12.33
C TRP A 82 2.25 4.16 -10.95
N GLY A 83 2.92 3.23 -10.30
CA GLY A 83 2.64 2.88 -8.93
C GLY A 83 3.50 1.73 -8.43
N TYR A 84 3.45 1.51 -7.12
CA TYR A 84 4.15 0.43 -6.46
C TYR A 84 3.34 -0.07 -5.27
N VAL A 85 3.69 -1.26 -4.80
CA VAL A 85 3.18 -1.87 -3.58
C VAL A 85 4.36 -2.12 -2.65
N GLU A 86 4.25 -1.66 -1.42
CA GLU A 86 5.24 -1.94 -0.40
C GLU A 86 5.05 -3.34 0.18
N SER A 87 6.09 -3.83 0.83
CA SER A 87 6.13 -5.17 1.42
C SER A 87 5.02 -5.44 2.46
N ASP A 88 4.50 -4.39 3.11
CA ASP A 88 3.38 -4.46 4.05
C ASP A 88 1.99 -4.40 3.37
N GLY A 89 1.96 -4.18 2.05
CA GLY A 89 0.76 -4.04 1.24
C GLY A 89 0.31 -2.60 1.00
N ALA A 90 1.05 -1.58 1.43
CA ALA A 90 0.71 -0.20 1.13
C ALA A 90 0.85 0.03 -0.38
N ILE A 91 -0.22 0.49 -1.03
CA ILE A 91 -0.26 0.65 -2.49
C ILE A 91 -0.39 2.12 -2.86
N MET A 92 0.57 2.65 -3.64
CA MET A 92 0.54 4.02 -4.16
C MET A 92 0.47 4.00 -5.68
N THR A 93 -0.47 4.75 -6.24
CA THR A 93 -0.72 4.77 -7.68
C THR A 93 -1.05 6.17 -8.18
N ARG A 94 -0.70 6.42 -9.44
CA ARG A 94 -1.07 7.60 -10.21
C ARG A 94 -1.50 7.18 -11.60
N PHE A 95 -2.63 7.72 -12.04
CA PHE A 95 -3.16 7.58 -13.38
C PHE A 95 -3.23 8.96 -14.02
N THR A 96 -2.80 9.08 -15.26
CA THR A 96 -2.88 10.30 -16.06
C THR A 96 -3.54 9.95 -17.38
N SER A 97 -4.71 10.53 -17.64
CA SER A 97 -5.39 10.38 -18.94
C SER A 97 -4.66 11.15 -20.04
N GLN A 98 -5.00 10.87 -21.29
CA GLN A 98 -4.50 11.59 -22.45
C GLN A 98 -4.74 13.10 -22.39
N ASP A 99 -5.89 13.51 -21.86
CA ASP A 99 -6.29 14.92 -21.72
C ASP A 99 -5.64 15.60 -20.50
N GLY A 100 -4.75 14.89 -19.79
CA GLY A 100 -3.98 15.43 -18.67
C GLY A 100 -4.67 15.37 -17.31
N HIS A 101 -5.86 14.78 -17.21
CA HIS A 101 -6.52 14.53 -15.92
C HIS A 101 -5.69 13.56 -15.09
N VAL A 102 -5.42 13.90 -13.82
CA VAL A 102 -4.57 13.13 -12.92
C VAL A 102 -5.36 12.64 -11.71
N ALA A 103 -5.46 11.32 -11.58
CA ALA A 103 -5.96 10.67 -10.38
C ALA A 103 -4.82 9.97 -9.63
N ARG A 104 -4.92 9.97 -8.30
CA ARG A 104 -4.02 9.24 -7.40
C ARG A 104 -4.86 8.35 -6.50
N ALA A 105 -4.44 7.10 -6.33
CA ALA A 105 -5.07 6.18 -5.40
C ALA A 105 -4.03 5.65 -4.42
N HIS A 106 -4.41 5.62 -3.15
CA HIS A 106 -3.61 5.12 -2.04
C HIS A 106 -4.44 4.19 -1.17
N GLY A 107 -3.84 3.18 -0.55
CA GLY A 107 -4.53 2.29 0.39
C GLY A 107 -3.71 1.06 0.75
N GLN A 108 -4.40 -0.02 1.11
CA GLN A 108 -3.76 -1.27 1.57
C GLN A 108 -4.28 -2.49 0.80
N LEU A 109 -3.37 -3.40 0.48
CA LEU A 109 -3.65 -4.76 0.05
C LEU A 109 -3.45 -5.75 1.21
N ARG A 110 -4.40 -6.67 1.37
CA ARG A 110 -4.38 -7.72 2.40
C ARG A 110 -4.81 -9.04 1.77
N GLY A 111 -3.85 -9.95 1.58
CA GLY A 111 -4.09 -11.23 0.90
C GLY A 111 -4.60 -11.04 -0.53
N ASN A 112 -5.89 -11.31 -0.74
CA ASN A 112 -6.57 -11.23 -2.04
C ASN A 112 -7.54 -10.05 -2.17
N SER A 113 -7.55 -9.14 -1.21
CA SER A 113 -8.41 -7.95 -1.22
C SER A 113 -7.60 -6.67 -0.98
N GLY A 114 -8.18 -5.54 -1.36
CA GLY A 114 -7.60 -4.23 -1.10
C GLY A 114 -8.66 -3.15 -1.00
N SER A 115 -8.30 -2.04 -0.36
CA SER A 115 -9.14 -0.86 -0.31
C SER A 115 -8.35 0.39 0.03
N GLY A 116 -8.90 1.54 -0.31
CA GLY A 116 -8.33 2.82 0.07
C GLY A 116 -9.11 4.01 -0.45
N ALA A 117 -8.43 5.14 -0.55
CA ALA A 117 -8.96 6.39 -1.06
C ALA A 117 -8.30 6.78 -2.38
N TRP A 118 -8.99 7.60 -3.15
CA TRP A 118 -8.45 8.22 -4.35
C TRP A 118 -8.90 9.66 -4.46
N SER A 119 -8.11 10.46 -5.17
CA SER A 119 -8.44 11.84 -5.47
C SER A 119 -7.88 12.26 -6.82
N SER A 120 -8.54 13.24 -7.43
CA SER A 120 -8.04 13.98 -8.59
C SER A 120 -8.02 15.46 -8.26
N SER A 121 -6.82 16.04 -8.27
CA SER A 121 -6.63 17.48 -8.09
C SER A 121 -7.04 18.28 -9.32
N THR A 122 -6.93 17.68 -10.52
CA THR A 122 -7.30 18.31 -11.78
C THR A 122 -8.82 18.44 -11.92
N ASP A 123 -9.56 17.50 -11.37
CA ASP A 123 -11.01 17.40 -11.55
C ASP A 123 -11.81 17.72 -10.28
N LYS A 124 -11.11 18.02 -9.17
CA LYS A 124 -11.71 18.26 -7.85
C LYS A 124 -12.66 17.11 -7.43
N CYS A 125 -12.24 15.90 -7.75
CA CYS A 125 -13.00 14.67 -7.50
C CYS A 125 -12.25 13.75 -6.54
N GLY A 126 -12.98 12.84 -5.92
CA GLY A 126 -12.37 11.83 -5.07
C GLY A 126 -13.37 10.82 -4.56
N GLY A 127 -12.84 9.83 -3.84
CA GLY A 127 -13.64 8.89 -3.10
C GLY A 127 -12.85 7.70 -2.64
N THR A 128 -13.47 6.53 -2.70
CA THR A 128 -12.90 5.29 -2.18
C THR A 128 -12.74 4.27 -3.30
N TRP A 129 -11.87 3.29 -3.08
CA TRP A 129 -11.73 2.17 -3.99
C TRP A 129 -11.67 0.86 -3.22
N ARG A 130 -12.02 -0.21 -3.92
CA ARG A 130 -11.86 -1.60 -3.48
C ARG A 130 -11.18 -2.39 -4.57
N ALA A 131 -10.45 -3.43 -4.20
CA ALA A 131 -9.82 -4.33 -5.13
C ALA A 131 -9.98 -5.78 -4.72
N GLN A 132 -10.00 -6.67 -5.71
CA GLN A 132 -9.99 -8.13 -5.54
C GLN A 132 -8.99 -8.75 -6.51
N ARG A 133 -8.24 -9.74 -6.04
CA ARG A 133 -7.31 -10.51 -6.88
C ARG A 133 -8.09 -11.44 -7.82
N GLY A 134 -7.74 -11.44 -9.09
CA GLY A 134 -8.29 -12.35 -10.10
C GLY A 134 -9.75 -12.04 -10.49
N GLY A 135 -9.93 -11.27 -11.55
CA GLY A 135 -11.28 -11.00 -12.09
C GLY A 135 -11.33 -10.49 -13.53
N ALA A 136 -10.33 -10.82 -14.34
CA ALA A 136 -10.43 -10.66 -15.79
C ALA A 136 -11.07 -11.92 -16.42
N GLN A 137 -12.27 -12.34 -15.97
CA GLN A 137 -12.95 -13.50 -16.55
C GLN A 137 -14.46 -13.60 -16.20
N ARG A 138 -15.23 -12.51 -16.37
CA ARG A 138 -16.70 -12.59 -16.59
C ARG A 138 -17.19 -11.43 -17.46
N ALA A 139 -16.70 -11.35 -18.69
CA ALA A 139 -17.35 -10.57 -19.75
C ALA A 139 -17.62 -11.53 -20.91
N GLY A 140 -18.80 -12.16 -20.88
CA GLY A 140 -19.18 -13.18 -21.84
C GLY A 140 -20.46 -13.88 -21.42
N ARG A 141 -21.60 -13.21 -21.60
CA ARG A 141 -22.89 -13.81 -21.94
C ARG A 141 -23.74 -12.80 -22.67
#